data_AF-A0A1M7D4Q6-F1
#
_entry.id   AF-A0A1M7D4Q6-F1
#
_cell.length_a   1.000
_cell.length_b   1.000
_cell.length_c   1.000
_cell.angle_alpha   90.00
_cell.angle_beta   90.00
_cell.angle_gamma   90.00
#
_symmetry.space_group_name_H-M   'P 1'
#
loop_
_entity.id
_entity.type
_entity.pdbx_description
1 polymer ?
#
loop_
_entity_poly.entity_id
_entity_poly.type
_entity_poly.pdbx_seq_one_letter_code
_entity_poly.pdbx_strand_id
1 'polypeptide(L)'
;MSNDVMRLSDLVSEYARFYRVSLHDAAYALHELFIELNFNYQSKQPHEAISDQVIWVGRVGSTTRSLKPYKLYFSVLAEYFNSLIGLSVESEPRFVRCLYVGEPYESKDIMPSMVYLSKTLLGELIHETVNESLGFLFNEDSAKNPCMSSEKETKAFQGKELVSIQGLARGLIEMIIEVDKAHRGLSKKTNPAAILLAASQLDLNKRPSKWRAALNDLAAAAEVEDFRGNRRTLEKYVGD
;
A
#
# COMPACT_ATOMS: atom_id res chain seq x y z
N MET A 1 -16.94 -1.82 -7.57
CA MET A 1 -15.91 -1.14 -8.38
C MET A 1 -15.27 -2.20 -9.26
N SER A 2 -15.01 -1.90 -10.53
CA SER A 2 -14.34 -2.86 -11.42
C SER A 2 -12.95 -3.17 -10.84
N ASN A 3 -12.61 -4.46 -10.67
CA ASN A 3 -11.29 -4.91 -10.22
C ASN A 3 -10.17 -4.52 -11.20
N ASP A 4 -10.48 -3.92 -12.35
CA ASP A 4 -9.52 -3.57 -13.38
C ASP A 4 -8.84 -2.20 -13.17
N VAL A 5 -9.34 -1.34 -12.29
CA VAL A 5 -8.80 0.02 -12.14
C VAL A 5 -7.80 0.12 -10.99
N MET A 6 -6.66 0.76 -11.22
CA MET A 6 -5.63 1.06 -10.21
C MET A 6 -5.25 2.55 -10.28
N ARG A 7 -4.73 3.13 -9.19
CA ARG A 7 -4.09 4.46 -9.24
C ARG A 7 -2.61 4.34 -9.55
N LEU A 8 -2.05 5.36 -10.20
CA LEU A 8 -0.60 5.42 -10.42
C LEU A 8 0.20 5.37 -9.10
N SER A 9 -0.34 5.97 -8.02
CA SER A 9 0.27 5.91 -6.68
C SER A 9 0.46 4.49 -6.15
N ASP A 10 -0.36 3.54 -6.60
CA ASP A 10 -0.40 2.19 -6.05
C ASP A 10 0.53 1.24 -6.82
N LEU A 11 0.97 1.63 -8.04
CA LEU A 11 1.70 0.76 -8.96
C LEU A 11 3.05 0.27 -8.38
N VAL A 12 3.80 1.15 -7.72
CA VAL A 12 5.10 0.80 -7.12
C VAL A 12 4.91 -0.21 -5.99
N SER A 13 3.91 -0.02 -5.15
CA SER A 13 3.60 -0.93 -4.04
C SER A 13 3.12 -2.28 -4.54
N GLU A 14 2.30 -2.30 -5.60
CA GLU A 14 1.83 -3.54 -6.22
C GLU A 14 2.95 -4.31 -6.90
N TYR A 15 3.85 -3.62 -7.61
CA TYR A 15 5.05 -4.23 -8.18
C TYR A 15 5.94 -4.82 -7.07
N ALA A 16 6.25 -4.04 -6.04
CA ALA A 16 7.07 -4.48 -4.90
C ALA A 16 6.45 -5.72 -4.21
N ARG A 17 5.14 -5.70 -4.02
CA ARG A 17 4.38 -6.82 -3.42
C ARG A 17 4.43 -8.07 -4.29
N PHE A 18 4.23 -7.93 -5.59
CA PHE A 18 4.19 -9.06 -6.52
C PHE A 18 5.56 -9.72 -6.69
N TYR A 19 6.62 -8.92 -6.89
CA TYR A 19 7.97 -9.41 -7.13
C TYR A 19 8.82 -9.58 -5.85
N ARG A 20 8.29 -9.22 -4.67
CA ARG A 20 8.96 -9.27 -3.36
C ARG A 20 10.28 -8.50 -3.31
N VAL A 21 10.26 -7.30 -3.85
CA VAL A 21 11.41 -6.37 -3.88
C VAL A 21 11.14 -5.15 -3.00
N SER A 22 12.17 -4.34 -2.73
CA SER A 22 11.97 -3.08 -2.01
C SER A 22 11.19 -2.07 -2.85
N LEU A 23 10.60 -1.05 -2.21
CA LEU A 23 9.93 0.03 -2.95
C LEU A 23 10.90 0.81 -3.86
N HIS A 24 12.18 0.92 -3.48
CA HIS A 24 13.20 1.56 -4.30
C HIS A 24 13.52 0.72 -5.54
N ASP A 25 13.68 -0.59 -5.38
CA ASP A 25 13.92 -1.50 -6.50
C ASP A 25 12.72 -1.56 -7.43
N ALA A 26 11.50 -1.56 -6.88
CA ALA A 26 10.27 -1.49 -7.67
C ALA A 26 10.16 -0.18 -8.45
N ALA A 27 10.49 0.96 -7.84
CA ALA A 27 10.52 2.24 -8.51
C ALA A 27 11.57 2.29 -9.63
N TYR A 28 12.76 1.72 -9.40
CA TYR A 28 13.80 1.59 -10.42
C TYR A 28 13.34 0.70 -11.58
N ALA A 29 12.78 -0.48 -11.30
CA ALA A 29 12.29 -1.38 -12.33
C ALA A 29 11.16 -0.75 -13.17
N LEU A 30 10.22 -0.04 -12.52
CA LEU A 30 9.17 0.69 -13.22
C LEU A 30 9.73 1.88 -14.01
N HIS A 31 10.78 2.55 -13.53
CA HIS A 31 11.45 3.60 -14.28
C HIS A 31 12.02 3.06 -15.60
N GLU A 32 12.80 1.99 -15.54
CA GLU A 32 13.39 1.34 -16.72
C GLU A 32 12.31 0.85 -17.70
N LEU A 33 11.28 0.18 -17.18
CA LEU A 33 10.15 -0.28 -17.99
C LEU A 33 9.48 0.88 -18.74
N PHE A 34 9.22 2.00 -18.06
CA PHE A 34 8.56 3.15 -18.69
C PHE A 34 9.48 3.92 -19.64
N ILE A 35 10.80 3.88 -19.47
CA ILE A 35 11.77 4.33 -20.49
C ILE A 35 11.63 3.46 -21.74
N GLU A 36 11.62 2.15 -21.59
CA GLU A 36 11.55 1.22 -22.72
C GLU A 36 10.22 1.33 -23.46
N LEU A 37 9.11 1.41 -22.72
CA LEU A 37 7.79 1.71 -23.28
C LEU A 37 7.81 3.02 -24.06
N ASN A 38 8.38 4.08 -23.50
CA ASN A 38 8.46 5.37 -24.19
C ASN A 38 9.24 5.24 -25.50
N PHE A 39 10.40 4.59 -25.48
CA PHE A 39 11.24 4.41 -26.67
C PHE A 39 10.52 3.60 -27.77
N ASN A 40 9.96 2.44 -27.42
CA ASN A 40 9.30 1.56 -28.37
C ASN A 40 7.96 2.12 -28.86
N TYR A 41 7.20 2.80 -28.00
CA TYR A 41 5.94 3.44 -28.36
C TYR A 41 6.16 4.62 -29.30
N GLN A 42 7.12 5.52 -29.01
CA GLN A 42 7.46 6.66 -29.87
C GLN A 42 8.00 6.24 -31.24
N SER A 43 8.68 5.08 -31.31
CA SER A 43 9.16 4.52 -32.57
C SER A 43 8.01 4.10 -33.50
N LYS A 44 6.85 3.71 -32.94
CA LYS A 44 5.64 3.32 -33.68
C LYS A 44 4.69 4.50 -33.89
N GLN A 45 4.60 5.39 -32.90
CA GLN A 45 3.65 6.51 -32.83
C GLN A 45 4.36 7.78 -32.32
N PRO A 46 5.02 8.54 -33.22
CA PRO A 46 5.78 9.71 -32.83
C PRO A 46 4.89 10.79 -32.19
N HIS A 47 5.32 11.31 -31.04
CA HIS A 47 4.69 12.37 -30.27
C HIS A 47 3.26 12.09 -29.79
N GLU A 48 2.81 10.84 -29.86
CA GLU A 48 1.47 10.48 -29.42
C GLU A 48 1.41 10.30 -27.90
N ALA A 49 0.35 10.85 -27.30
CA ALA A 49 0.07 10.68 -25.88
C ALA A 49 -0.48 9.27 -25.64
N ILE A 50 -0.33 8.78 -24.41
CA ILE A 50 -0.93 7.53 -23.98
C ILE A 50 -2.45 7.63 -24.17
N SER A 51 -3.05 6.56 -24.72
CA SER A 51 -4.51 6.48 -24.86
C SER A 51 -5.18 6.68 -23.50
N ASP A 52 -6.20 7.55 -23.48
CA ASP A 52 -6.95 7.86 -22.28
C ASP A 52 -7.85 6.69 -21.81
N GLN A 53 -7.89 5.58 -22.56
CA GLN A 53 -8.47 4.31 -22.12
C GLN A 53 -7.51 3.54 -21.22
N VAL A 54 -6.19 3.69 -21.44
CA VAL A 54 -5.14 3.01 -20.68
C VAL A 54 -4.85 3.78 -19.40
N ILE A 55 -4.57 5.09 -19.51
CA ILE A 55 -4.22 5.95 -18.37
C ILE A 55 -4.97 7.28 -18.50
N TRP A 56 -5.65 7.72 -17.45
CA TRP A 56 -6.41 8.97 -17.45
C TRP A 56 -6.35 9.71 -16.12
N VAL A 57 -6.66 11.01 -16.18
CA VAL A 57 -6.81 11.85 -14.99
C VAL A 57 -8.27 11.80 -14.52
N GLY A 58 -8.50 11.53 -13.24
CA GLY A 58 -9.79 11.50 -12.58
C GLY A 58 -9.88 12.48 -11.40
N ARG A 59 -10.73 12.17 -10.42
CA ARG A 59 -10.80 12.89 -9.14
C ARG A 59 -10.28 12.01 -8.00
N VAL A 60 -9.81 12.64 -6.92
CA VAL A 60 -9.47 11.90 -5.69
C VAL A 60 -10.74 11.17 -5.21
N GLY A 61 -10.66 9.84 -5.11
CA GLY A 61 -11.78 9.01 -4.67
C GLY A 61 -12.81 8.64 -5.76
N SER A 62 -12.66 9.09 -7.01
CA SER A 62 -13.53 8.70 -8.12
C SER A 62 -12.73 8.33 -9.36
N THR A 63 -12.99 7.12 -9.86
CA THR A 63 -12.40 6.61 -11.11
C THR A 63 -12.98 7.28 -12.35
N THR A 64 -14.03 8.11 -12.20
CA THR A 64 -14.64 8.85 -13.30
C THR A 64 -13.60 9.78 -13.92
N ARG A 65 -13.44 9.64 -15.24
CA ARG A 65 -12.53 10.45 -16.02
C ARG A 65 -12.88 11.93 -15.94
N SER A 66 -11.85 12.76 -15.82
CA SER A 66 -11.96 14.21 -15.85
C SER A 66 -12.52 14.68 -17.19
N LEU A 67 -13.41 15.67 -17.16
CA LEU A 67 -13.89 16.36 -18.36
C LEU A 67 -12.83 17.28 -18.98
N LYS A 68 -11.77 17.61 -18.24
CA LYS A 68 -10.64 18.39 -18.74
C LYS A 68 -9.75 17.51 -19.65
N PRO A 69 -9.35 17.99 -20.84
CA PRO A 69 -8.52 17.23 -21.77
C PRO A 69 -7.07 17.21 -21.30
N TYR A 70 -6.75 16.30 -20.40
CA TYR A 70 -5.38 16.02 -20.00
C TYR A 70 -4.74 14.98 -20.91
N LYS A 71 -3.45 15.16 -21.22
CA LYS A 71 -2.61 14.20 -21.94
C LYS A 71 -1.41 13.80 -21.09
N LEU A 72 -1.13 12.50 -21.10
CA LEU A 72 -0.03 11.87 -20.38
C LEU A 72 0.90 11.17 -21.38
N TYR A 73 2.19 11.16 -21.05
CA TYR A 73 3.23 10.57 -21.89
C TYR A 73 4.06 9.60 -21.04
N PHE A 74 4.59 8.54 -21.65
CA PHE A 74 5.41 7.56 -20.94
C PHE A 74 6.67 8.19 -20.35
N SER A 75 7.28 9.16 -21.04
CA SER A 75 8.42 9.94 -20.53
C SER A 75 8.14 10.59 -19.17
N VAL A 76 6.97 11.22 -19.01
CA VAL A 76 6.55 11.85 -17.74
C VAL A 76 6.39 10.80 -16.64
N LEU A 77 5.85 9.62 -16.97
CA LEU A 77 5.68 8.56 -15.99
C LEU A 77 7.03 7.94 -15.59
N ALA A 78 7.96 7.80 -16.54
CA ALA A 78 9.34 7.39 -16.26
C ALA A 78 10.04 8.39 -15.32
N GLU A 79 9.90 9.69 -15.57
CA GLU A 79 10.43 10.75 -14.68
C GLU A 79 9.81 10.68 -13.29
N TYR A 80 8.51 10.41 -13.19
CA TYR A 80 7.83 10.21 -11.92
C TYR A 80 8.44 9.04 -11.14
N PHE A 81 8.63 7.86 -11.76
CA PHE A 81 9.24 6.73 -11.06
C PHE A 81 10.70 6.98 -10.68
N ASN A 82 11.48 7.63 -11.55
CA ASN A 82 12.86 8.03 -11.23
C ASN A 82 12.90 8.90 -9.96
N SER A 83 11.94 9.81 -9.84
CA SER A 83 11.84 10.70 -8.68
C SER A 83 11.60 9.95 -7.36
N LEU A 84 11.16 8.68 -7.40
CA LEU A 84 10.94 7.85 -6.20
C LEU A 84 12.21 7.07 -5.78
N ILE A 85 13.22 6.99 -6.66
CA ILE A 85 14.48 6.27 -6.40
C ILE A 85 15.30 7.10 -5.41
N GLY A 86 15.56 6.56 -4.22
CA GLY A 86 16.41 7.19 -3.21
C GLY A 86 15.72 8.18 -2.24
N LEU A 87 14.40 8.20 -2.16
CA LEU A 87 13.70 9.12 -1.26
C LEU A 87 13.65 8.67 0.21
N SER A 88 13.84 9.63 1.11
CA SER A 88 13.44 9.52 2.52
C SER A 88 11.95 9.89 2.69
N VAL A 89 11.37 9.45 3.81
CA VAL A 89 9.94 9.61 4.18
C VAL A 89 9.50 11.09 4.26
N GLU A 90 10.42 12.05 4.33
CA GLU A 90 10.14 13.49 4.50
C GLU A 90 10.14 14.30 3.18
N SER A 91 10.17 13.63 2.03
CA SER A 91 10.26 14.31 0.73
C SER A 91 8.95 14.99 0.30
N GLU A 92 9.07 16.10 -0.42
CA GLU A 92 7.94 16.86 -0.98
C GLU A 92 6.97 15.99 -1.81
N PRO A 93 5.68 16.36 -1.86
CA PRO A 93 4.70 15.64 -2.67
C PRO A 93 5.14 15.59 -4.13
N ARG A 94 5.33 14.37 -4.64
CA ARG A 94 5.66 14.13 -6.04
C ARG A 94 4.41 14.34 -6.89
N PHE A 95 4.54 15.17 -7.92
CA PHE A 95 3.50 15.40 -8.91
C PHE A 95 3.84 14.68 -10.20
N VAL A 96 2.80 14.35 -10.97
CA VAL A 96 2.92 13.92 -12.37
C VAL A 96 2.63 15.14 -13.22
N ARG A 97 3.55 15.50 -14.11
CA ARG A 97 3.38 16.63 -15.01
C ARG A 97 2.59 16.22 -16.25
N CYS A 98 1.29 16.53 -16.28
CA CYS A 98 0.46 16.28 -17.46
C CYS A 98 0.38 17.52 -18.36
N LEU A 99 -0.03 17.32 -19.61
CA LEU A 99 -0.33 18.40 -20.54
C LEU A 99 -1.84 18.67 -20.54
N TYR A 100 -2.25 19.91 -20.27
CA TYR A 100 -3.64 20.34 -20.41
C TYR A 100 -3.86 20.98 -21.78
N VAL A 101 -4.74 20.36 -22.58
CA VAL A 101 -5.03 20.77 -23.98
C VAL A 101 -6.25 21.71 -24.06
N GLY A 102 -6.57 22.40 -22.97
CA GLY A 102 -7.57 23.47 -23.01
C GLY A 102 -6.93 24.83 -23.27
N GLU A 103 -7.69 25.90 -23.05
CA GLU A 103 -7.17 27.27 -23.08
C GLU A 103 -6.99 27.78 -21.64
N PRO A 104 -5.77 28.16 -21.21
CA PRO A 104 -4.51 28.10 -21.95
C PRO A 104 -3.94 26.68 -22.06
N TYR A 105 -3.22 26.42 -23.16
CA TYR A 105 -2.47 25.19 -23.37
C TYR A 105 -1.23 25.22 -22.48
N GLU A 106 -1.18 24.37 -21.46
CA GLU A 106 -0.14 24.45 -20.44
C GLU A 106 0.16 23.09 -19.77
N SER A 107 1.36 22.95 -19.23
CA SER A 107 1.69 21.83 -18.35
C SER A 107 1.06 22.03 -16.97
N LYS A 108 0.49 20.97 -16.40
CA LYS A 108 -0.09 20.96 -15.06
C LYS A 108 0.51 19.84 -14.23
N ASP A 109 0.88 20.18 -13.02
CA ASP A 109 1.31 19.22 -12.02
C ASP A 109 0.07 18.69 -11.30
N ILE A 110 -0.16 17.38 -11.39
CA ILE A 110 -1.29 16.69 -10.76
C ILE A 110 -0.81 15.62 -9.79
N MET A 111 -1.64 15.31 -8.80
CA MET A 111 -1.32 14.26 -7.83
C MET A 111 -1.36 12.86 -8.49
N PRO A 112 -0.40 11.97 -8.21
CA PRO A 112 -0.44 10.58 -8.69
C PRO A 112 -1.71 9.83 -8.29
N SER A 113 -2.32 10.20 -7.16
CA SER A 113 -3.60 9.66 -6.68
C SER A 113 -4.82 10.08 -7.51
N MET A 114 -4.66 11.09 -8.38
CA MET A 114 -5.66 11.51 -9.38
C MET A 114 -5.43 10.85 -10.74
N VAL A 115 -4.35 10.10 -10.93
CA VAL A 115 -4.07 9.37 -12.16
C VAL A 115 -4.51 7.94 -11.98
N TYR A 116 -5.40 7.48 -12.85
CA TYR A 116 -5.91 6.12 -12.87
C TYR A 116 -5.41 5.41 -14.13
N LEU A 117 -5.29 4.09 -14.01
CA LEU A 117 -4.93 3.21 -15.11
C LEU A 117 -5.84 1.98 -15.13
N SER A 118 -6.11 1.47 -16.33
CA SER A 118 -6.69 0.13 -16.52
C SER A 118 -5.55 -0.88 -16.47
N LYS A 119 -5.67 -1.86 -15.58
CA LYS A 119 -4.62 -2.86 -15.39
C LYS A 119 -4.52 -3.77 -16.61
N THR A 120 -5.64 -4.25 -17.14
CA THR A 120 -5.65 -5.11 -18.34
C THR A 120 -5.08 -4.39 -19.54
N LEU A 121 -5.54 -3.16 -19.83
CA LEU A 121 -5.08 -2.43 -21.01
C LEU A 121 -3.60 -2.01 -20.88
N LEU A 122 -3.14 -1.67 -19.67
CA LEU A 122 -1.72 -1.40 -19.45
C LEU A 122 -0.88 -2.68 -19.61
N GLY A 123 -1.36 -3.80 -19.08
CA GLY A 123 -0.69 -5.10 -19.21
C GLY A 123 -0.56 -5.55 -20.66
N GLU A 124 -1.64 -5.45 -21.44
CA GLU A 124 -1.64 -5.72 -22.88
C GLU A 124 -0.65 -4.82 -23.61
N LEU A 125 -0.67 -3.51 -23.34
CA LEU A 125 0.23 -2.56 -23.96
C LEU A 125 1.71 -2.85 -23.63
N ILE A 126 2.01 -3.23 -22.39
CA ILE A 126 3.35 -3.67 -21.99
C ILE A 126 3.77 -4.89 -22.78
N HIS A 127 2.90 -5.91 -22.85
CA HIS A 127 3.19 -7.14 -23.57
C HIS A 127 3.44 -6.89 -25.06
N GLU A 128 2.63 -6.08 -25.72
CA GLU A 128 2.77 -5.76 -27.15
C GLU A 128 3.99 -4.88 -27.47
N THR A 129 4.45 -4.10 -26.49
CA THR A 129 5.49 -3.07 -26.71
C THR A 129 6.88 -3.54 -26.32
N VAL A 130 7.01 -4.27 -25.22
CA VAL A 130 8.30 -4.73 -24.68
C VAL A 130 8.36 -6.24 -24.46
N ASN A 131 7.31 -6.99 -24.81
CA ASN A 131 7.24 -8.45 -24.63
C ASN A 131 7.47 -8.91 -23.18
N GLU A 132 7.17 -8.04 -22.22
CA GLU A 132 7.15 -8.37 -20.79
C GLU A 132 5.71 -8.61 -20.31
N SER A 133 5.57 -9.24 -19.14
CA SER A 133 4.28 -9.41 -18.49
C SER A 133 4.38 -9.10 -17.01
N LEU A 134 3.61 -8.11 -16.57
CA LEU A 134 3.43 -7.78 -15.17
C LEU A 134 2.22 -8.55 -14.64
N GLY A 135 2.47 -9.73 -14.06
CA GLY A 135 1.41 -10.65 -13.68
C GLY A 135 0.34 -10.06 -12.73
N PHE A 136 0.68 -9.04 -11.93
CA PHE A 136 -0.29 -8.36 -11.06
C PHE A 136 -1.30 -7.45 -11.80
N LEU A 137 -1.03 -7.10 -13.06
CA LEU A 137 -1.93 -6.29 -13.89
C LEU A 137 -3.08 -7.12 -14.48
N PHE A 138 -2.86 -8.42 -14.68
CA PHE A 138 -3.92 -9.31 -15.11
C PHE A 138 -4.64 -9.82 -13.87
N ASN A 139 -5.94 -9.51 -13.75
CA ASN A 139 -6.76 -10.12 -12.69
C ASN A 139 -6.85 -11.61 -12.97
N GLU A 140 -5.98 -12.37 -12.34
CA GLU A 140 -6.14 -13.79 -12.25
C GLU A 140 -6.23 -14.19 -10.79
N ASP A 141 -7.32 -14.88 -10.46
CA ASP A 141 -7.29 -16.00 -9.53
C ASP A 141 -6.35 -17.12 -10.04
N SER A 142 -5.15 -16.80 -10.56
CA SER A 142 -4.18 -17.77 -11.05
C SER A 142 -3.31 -18.24 -9.93
N ALA A 143 -3.93 -19.14 -9.20
CA ALA A 143 -3.26 -20.34 -8.73
C ALA A 143 -2.70 -21.21 -9.90
N LYS A 144 -1.92 -20.66 -10.86
CA LYS A 144 -1.29 -21.34 -12.03
C LYS A 144 -0.62 -20.26 -12.92
N ASN A 145 0.68 -19.97 -12.95
CA ASN A 145 1.90 -20.80 -13.10
C ASN A 145 3.11 -19.83 -13.10
N PRO A 146 4.37 -20.27 -13.17
CA PRO A 146 5.14 -21.00 -12.18
C PRO A 146 6.39 -20.18 -11.82
N CYS A 147 6.37 -19.41 -10.73
CA CYS A 147 7.60 -19.20 -9.98
C CYS A 147 7.55 -20.21 -8.84
N MET A 148 8.42 -21.21 -8.91
CA MET A 148 8.56 -22.29 -7.94
C MET A 148 8.72 -21.72 -6.52
N SER A 149 7.61 -21.55 -5.81
CA SER A 149 7.50 -21.68 -4.37
C SER A 149 6.02 -21.91 -4.07
N SER A 150 5.76 -22.96 -3.29
CA SER A 150 4.48 -23.64 -3.35
C SER A 150 3.31 -22.74 -2.93
N GLU A 151 2.18 -22.81 -3.62
CA GLU A 151 0.89 -22.27 -3.13
C GLU A 151 0.49 -22.84 -1.77
N LYS A 152 1.01 -24.03 -1.43
CA LYS A 152 0.97 -24.58 -0.08
C LYS A 152 1.79 -23.75 0.89
N GLU A 153 2.96 -23.26 0.52
CA GLU A 153 3.75 -22.35 1.34
C GLU A 153 3.13 -20.97 1.39
N THR A 154 2.68 -20.31 0.33
CA THR A 154 2.11 -18.94 0.45
C THR A 154 0.77 -18.87 1.19
N LYS A 155 -0.16 -19.81 0.96
CA LYS A 155 -1.40 -19.89 1.78
C LYS A 155 -1.13 -20.45 3.17
N ALA A 156 -0.17 -21.36 3.32
CA ALA A 156 0.25 -21.74 4.67
C ALA A 156 1.15 -20.67 5.31
N PHE A 157 1.74 -19.70 4.61
CA PHE A 157 2.62 -18.68 5.20
C PHE A 157 1.77 -17.49 5.62
N GLN A 158 0.86 -16.99 4.79
CA GLN A 158 -0.18 -16.04 5.23
C GLN A 158 -1.13 -16.67 6.25
N GLY A 159 -1.51 -17.93 6.06
CA GLY A 159 -2.31 -18.69 7.04
C GLY A 159 -1.55 -18.96 8.33
N LYS A 160 -0.28 -19.40 8.30
CA LYS A 160 0.53 -19.62 9.51
C LYS A 160 0.92 -18.31 10.16
N GLU A 161 1.17 -17.23 9.44
CA GLU A 161 1.47 -15.91 10.03
C GLU A 161 0.21 -15.33 10.67
N LEU A 162 -0.96 -15.42 10.04
CA LEU A 162 -2.20 -14.93 10.63
C LEU A 162 -2.68 -15.83 11.77
N VAL A 163 -2.49 -17.15 11.68
CA VAL A 163 -2.68 -18.10 12.80
C VAL A 163 -1.62 -17.91 13.89
N SER A 164 -0.39 -17.52 13.55
CA SER A 164 0.66 -17.20 14.54
C SER A 164 0.39 -15.87 15.22
N ILE A 165 -0.10 -14.85 14.50
CA ILE A 165 -0.53 -13.57 15.08
C ILE A 165 -1.75 -13.78 15.96
N GLN A 166 -2.75 -14.55 15.51
CA GLN A 166 -3.90 -14.93 16.33
C GLN A 166 -3.48 -15.79 17.53
N GLY A 167 -2.51 -16.69 17.36
CA GLY A 167 -1.94 -17.53 18.42
C GLY A 167 -1.14 -16.73 19.43
N LEU A 168 -0.38 -15.71 18.99
CA LEU A 168 0.34 -14.77 19.84
C LEU A 168 -0.63 -13.86 20.58
N ALA A 169 -1.65 -13.31 19.90
CA ALA A 169 -2.68 -12.50 20.53
C ALA A 169 -3.49 -13.31 21.56
N ARG A 170 -3.88 -14.54 21.21
CA ARG A 170 -4.55 -15.46 22.12
C ARG A 170 -3.64 -15.87 23.28
N GLY A 171 -2.37 -16.14 23.04
CA GLY A 171 -1.38 -16.45 24.07
C GLY A 171 -1.14 -15.28 25.02
N LEU A 172 -1.13 -14.05 24.51
CA LEU A 172 -1.08 -12.83 25.33
C LEU A 172 -2.33 -12.67 26.19
N ILE A 173 -3.52 -12.94 25.64
CA ILE A 173 -4.78 -12.91 26.39
C ILE A 173 -4.83 -14.01 27.46
N GLU A 174 -4.44 -15.24 27.12
CA GLU A 174 -4.38 -16.37 28.05
C GLU A 174 -3.34 -16.11 29.15
N MET A 175 -2.21 -15.50 28.83
CA MET A 175 -1.22 -15.07 29.81
C MET A 175 -1.76 -13.96 30.73
N ILE A 176 -2.52 -12.99 30.20
CA ILE A 176 -3.22 -11.99 31.03
C ILE A 176 -4.24 -12.67 31.96
N ILE A 177 -4.96 -13.67 31.47
CA ILE A 177 -5.93 -14.44 32.27
C ILE A 177 -5.23 -15.29 33.35
N GLU A 178 -4.10 -15.93 33.04
CA GLU A 178 -3.33 -16.70 34.02
C GLU A 178 -2.61 -15.79 35.02
N VAL A 179 -2.18 -14.60 34.60
CA VAL A 179 -1.68 -13.55 35.49
C VAL A 179 -2.80 -13.01 36.39
N ASP A 180 -4.03 -12.85 35.90
CA ASP A 180 -5.23 -12.51 36.71
C ASP A 180 -5.55 -13.63 37.72
N LYS A 181 -5.52 -14.89 37.28
CA LYS A 181 -5.71 -16.05 38.19
C LYS A 181 -4.61 -16.15 39.24
N ALA A 182 -3.35 -15.89 38.86
CA ALA A 182 -2.24 -15.83 39.79
C ALA A 182 -2.35 -14.62 40.74
N HIS A 183 -2.83 -13.46 40.27
CA HIS A 183 -3.10 -12.27 41.09
C HIS A 183 -4.29 -12.42 42.05
N ARG A 184 -5.25 -13.30 41.75
CA ARG A 184 -6.29 -13.72 42.72
C ARG A 184 -5.70 -14.43 43.94
N GLY A 185 -4.41 -14.77 43.91
CA GLY A 185 -3.58 -15.06 45.08
C GLY A 185 -2.37 -14.11 45.20
N LEU A 186 -2.57 -12.93 45.80
CA LEU A 186 -1.58 -11.89 46.22
C LEU A 186 -1.09 -10.97 45.08
N SER A 187 -1.00 -9.63 45.17
CA SER A 187 -1.01 -8.68 46.31
C SER A 187 -1.73 -7.35 45.94
N LYS A 188 -2.17 -6.62 46.97
CA LYS A 188 -3.17 -5.51 47.02
C LYS A 188 -2.90 -4.19 46.25
N LYS A 189 -2.10 -4.12 45.19
CA LYS A 189 -1.79 -2.81 44.55
C LYS A 189 -2.40 -2.54 43.17
N THR A 190 -2.71 -3.56 42.38
CA THR A 190 -3.32 -3.38 41.05
C THR A 190 -4.83 -3.54 41.13
N ASN A 191 -5.59 -2.57 40.59
CA ASN A 191 -7.06 -2.56 40.59
C ASN A 191 -7.60 -3.38 39.40
N PRO A 192 -8.07 -4.64 39.60
CA PRO A 192 -8.42 -5.54 38.50
C PRO A 192 -9.62 -5.05 37.69
N ALA A 193 -10.52 -4.29 38.32
CA ALA A 193 -11.68 -3.69 37.65
C ALA A 193 -11.26 -2.61 36.64
N ALA A 194 -10.17 -1.87 36.90
CA ALA A 194 -9.66 -0.87 35.97
C ALA A 194 -9.07 -1.51 34.70
N ILE A 195 -8.38 -2.65 34.87
CA ILE A 195 -7.78 -3.43 33.77
C ILE A 195 -8.88 -4.03 32.89
N LEU A 196 -9.90 -4.64 33.49
CA LEU A 196 -11.03 -5.22 32.75
C LEU A 196 -11.82 -4.16 31.97
N LEU A 197 -12.02 -2.99 32.57
CA LEU A 197 -12.70 -1.87 31.91
C LEU A 197 -11.87 -1.35 30.73
N ALA A 198 -10.55 -1.16 30.90
CA ALA A 198 -9.67 -0.74 29.82
C ALA A 198 -9.59 -1.78 28.69
N ALA A 199 -9.53 -3.07 29.03
CA ALA A 199 -9.53 -4.17 28.05
C ALA A 199 -10.83 -4.22 27.23
N SER A 200 -11.98 -3.96 27.86
CA SER A 200 -13.28 -3.94 27.18
C SER A 200 -13.45 -2.79 26.19
N GLN A 201 -12.63 -1.74 26.32
CA GLN A 201 -12.64 -0.56 25.45
C GLN A 201 -11.71 -0.69 24.24
N LEU A 202 -10.90 -1.76 24.18
CA LEU A 202 -10.04 -2.09 23.04
C LEU A 202 -10.87 -2.63 21.87
N ASP A 203 -11.28 -1.73 21.00
CA ASP A 203 -11.95 -2.04 19.74
C ASP A 203 -11.02 -1.72 18.57
N LEU A 204 -10.37 -2.77 18.05
CA LEU A 204 -9.40 -2.69 16.96
C LEU A 204 -10.03 -2.27 15.62
N ASN A 205 -11.36 -2.24 15.51
CA ASN A 205 -12.06 -1.76 14.32
C ASN A 205 -12.25 -0.23 14.31
N LYS A 206 -11.98 0.45 15.43
CA LYS A 206 -12.01 1.91 15.51
C LYS A 206 -10.70 2.52 15.04
N ARG A 207 -10.74 3.84 14.77
CA ARG A 207 -9.57 4.62 14.37
C ARG A 207 -8.39 4.34 15.31
N PRO A 208 -7.16 4.16 14.80
CA PRO A 208 -6.06 3.65 15.61
C PRO A 208 -5.75 4.47 16.86
N SER A 209 -5.89 5.79 16.76
CA SER A 209 -5.80 6.72 17.90
C SER A 209 -6.68 6.35 19.09
N LYS A 210 -7.86 5.76 18.85
CA LYS A 210 -8.81 5.38 19.90
C LYS A 210 -8.40 4.10 20.63
N TRP A 211 -7.99 3.06 19.91
CA TRP A 211 -7.61 1.81 20.58
C TRP A 211 -6.20 1.89 21.16
N ARG A 212 -5.31 2.76 20.65
CA ARG A 212 -4.01 3.06 21.27
C ARG A 212 -4.14 3.75 22.61
N ALA A 213 -5.07 4.71 22.73
CA ALA A 213 -5.41 5.30 24.02
C ALA A 213 -5.87 4.21 25.00
N ALA A 214 -6.77 3.33 24.57
CA ALA A 214 -7.22 2.20 25.40
C ALA A 214 -6.09 1.22 25.76
N LEU A 215 -5.11 1.01 24.88
CA LEU A 215 -3.96 0.15 25.12
C LEU A 215 -2.94 0.78 26.08
N ASN A 216 -2.77 2.12 26.03
CA ASN A 216 -1.99 2.87 27.01
C ASN A 216 -2.67 2.90 28.38
N ASP A 217 -3.99 3.07 28.42
CA ASP A 217 -4.78 3.05 29.67
C ASP A 217 -4.73 1.65 30.30
N LEU A 218 -4.75 0.60 29.49
CA LEU A 218 -4.56 -0.78 29.94
C LEU A 218 -3.17 -1.01 30.52
N ALA A 219 -2.12 -0.57 29.83
CA ALA A 219 -0.74 -0.70 30.31
C ALA A 219 -0.48 0.12 31.59
N ALA A 220 -1.09 1.31 31.70
CA ALA A 220 -1.03 2.14 32.89
C ALA A 220 -1.79 1.50 34.07
N ALA A 221 -2.98 0.95 33.82
CA ALA A 221 -3.76 0.23 34.82
C ALA A 221 -3.07 -1.06 35.30
N ALA A 222 -2.20 -1.63 34.47
CA ALA A 222 -1.36 -2.79 34.78
C ALA A 222 0.03 -2.40 35.33
N GLU A 223 0.29 -1.12 35.59
CA GLU A 223 1.57 -0.59 36.11
C GLU A 223 2.81 -0.99 35.28
N VAL A 224 2.66 -1.14 33.96
CA VAL A 224 3.78 -1.48 33.06
C VAL A 224 4.56 -0.21 32.72
N GLU A 225 5.64 0.03 33.46
CA GLU A 225 6.44 1.26 33.35
C GLU A 225 7.09 1.46 31.96
N ASP A 226 7.51 0.37 31.30
CA ASP A 226 8.26 0.41 30.03
C ASP A 226 7.38 0.47 28.77
N PHE A 227 6.06 0.46 28.94
CA PHE A 227 5.13 0.55 27.80
C PHE A 227 5.22 1.90 27.09
N ARG A 228 5.54 2.97 27.83
CA ARG A 228 5.74 4.32 27.28
C ARG A 228 6.97 4.43 26.38
N GLY A 229 7.98 3.58 26.58
CA GLY A 229 9.20 3.55 25.75
C GLY A 229 8.95 3.06 24.32
N ASN A 230 7.94 2.20 24.14
CA ASN A 230 7.56 1.63 22.86
C ASN A 230 6.50 2.43 22.09
N ARG A 231 6.18 3.64 22.55
CA ARG A 231 5.20 4.52 21.88
C ARG A 231 5.59 4.82 20.43
N ARG A 232 6.87 5.10 20.17
CA ARG A 232 7.41 5.31 18.81
C ARG A 232 7.30 4.06 17.94
N THR A 233 7.48 2.89 18.52
CA THR A 233 7.36 1.60 17.81
C THR A 233 5.90 1.32 17.43
N LEU A 234 4.97 1.58 18.34
CA LEU A 234 3.53 1.45 18.09
C LEU A 234 2.99 2.50 17.11
N GLU A 235 3.47 3.75 17.22
CA GLU A 235 3.19 4.84 16.26
C GLU A 235 3.66 4.44 14.85
N LYS A 236 4.89 3.91 14.74
CA LYS A 236 5.55 3.51 13.48
C LYS A 236 4.91 2.32 12.77
N TYR A 237 4.55 1.25 13.48
CA TYR A 237 4.07 0.01 12.86
C TYR A 237 2.54 -0.09 12.79
N VAL A 238 1.83 0.83 13.44
CA VAL A 238 0.38 0.74 13.52
C VAL A 238 -0.38 1.97 13.02
N GLY A 239 0.29 3.10 12.75
CA GLY A 239 -0.29 4.34 12.19
C GLY A 239 -1.34 5.05 13.07
N ASP A 240 -1.43 6.38 13.02
CA ASP A 240 -2.18 7.26 13.94
C ASP A 240 -3.53 6.79 14.52
#